data_AF-A0AAE4G8E3-F1
#
_entry.id   AF-A0AAE4G8E3-F1
#
_cell.length_a   1.000
_cell.length_b   1.000
_cell.length_c   1.000
_cell.angle_alpha   90.00
_cell.angle_beta   90.00
_cell.angle_gamma   90.00
#
_symmetry.space_group_name_H-M   'P 1'
#
loop_
_entity.id
_entity.type
_entity.pdbx_description
1 polymer ?
#
loop_
_entity_poly.entity_id
_entity_poly.type
_entity_poly.pdbx_seq_one_letter_code
_entity_poly.pdbx_strand_id
1 'polypeptide(L)'
;MLKALEYEILRGVKASGLVRIPLKREPVRVATLIREQQFLTEHLMIHNQTVFLEDRMHDWDWNNGQFRYYTRVAEVADVLIVYKVENLKPAYRFHPETGKPLGS
;
A
#
# COMPACT_ATOMS: atom_id res chain seq x y z
N MET A 1 0.17 -11.17 -4.13
CA MET A 1 0.89 -9.88 -4.08
C MET A 1 -0.06 -8.82 -4.60
N LEU A 2 -0.06 -7.61 -4.04
CA LEU A 2 -0.97 -6.56 -4.50
C LEU A 2 -0.24 -5.66 -5.51
N LYS A 3 -0.94 -5.31 -6.61
CA LYS A 3 -0.51 -4.28 -7.55
C LYS A 3 -1.45 -3.09 -7.44
N ALA A 4 -0.91 -1.89 -7.24
CA ALA A 4 -1.69 -0.66 -7.25
C ALA A 4 -2.03 -0.29 -8.70
N LEU A 5 -3.32 -0.20 -9.02
CA LEU A 5 -3.79 0.17 -10.36
C LEU A 5 -4.18 1.65 -10.45
N GLU A 6 -4.68 2.20 -9.33
CA GLU A 6 -5.07 3.59 -9.23
C GLU A 6 -4.71 4.09 -7.83
N TYR A 7 -3.90 5.13 -7.78
CA TYR A 7 -3.34 5.64 -6.54
C TYR A 7 -2.92 7.11 -6.66
N GLU A 8 -2.69 7.75 -5.52
CA GLU A 8 -1.97 9.01 -5.42
C GLU A 8 -0.94 8.94 -4.27
N ILE A 9 0.08 9.80 -4.33
CA ILE A 9 1.12 9.87 -3.30
C ILE A 9 0.98 11.21 -2.59
N LEU A 10 0.69 11.15 -1.30
CA LEU A 10 0.70 12.31 -0.41
C LEU A 10 2.12 12.48 0.15
N ARG A 11 2.69 13.67 -0.01
CA ARG A 11 4.08 13.95 0.37
C ARG A 11 4.18 14.50 1.78
N GLY A 12 5.18 14.05 2.53
CA GLY A 12 5.53 14.59 3.84
C GLY A 12 4.36 14.63 4.82
N VAL A 13 3.50 13.61 4.81
CA VAL A 13 2.34 13.52 5.70
C VAL A 13 2.83 13.31 7.12
N LYS A 14 2.46 14.24 8.01
CA LYS A 14 2.69 14.10 9.44
C LYS A 14 1.69 13.10 10.04
N ALA A 15 2.19 12.10 10.78
CA ALA A 15 1.37 11.17 11.54
C ALA A 15 0.68 11.91 12.69
N SER A 16 -0.62 12.13 12.58
CA SER A 16 -1.44 12.80 13.57
C SER A 16 -2.93 12.53 13.33
N GLY A 17 -3.63 12.04 14.36
CA GLY A 17 -5.09 11.87 14.33
C GLY A 17 -5.88 13.18 14.27
N LEU A 18 -5.21 14.33 14.48
CA LEU A 18 -5.81 15.66 14.39
C LEU A 18 -5.74 16.24 12.97
N VAL A 19 -4.77 15.82 12.18
CA VAL A 19 -4.60 16.30 10.80
C VAL A 19 -5.64 15.61 9.93
N ARG A 20 -6.44 16.42 9.23
CA ARG A 20 -7.45 15.94 8.28
C ARG A 20 -7.04 16.34 6.87
N ILE A 21 -6.90 15.34 6.02
CA ILE A 21 -6.52 15.52 4.63
C ILE A 21 -7.76 15.25 3.77
N PRO A 22 -8.20 16.18 2.93
CA PRO A 22 -9.34 15.95 2.06
C PRO A 22 -8.97 14.93 0.98
N LEU A 23 -9.72 13.82 0.90
CA LEU A 23 -9.65 12.85 -0.19
C LEU A 23 -11.01 12.73 -0.86
N LYS A 24 -11.03 12.77 -2.20
CA LYS A 24 -12.28 12.74 -2.98
C LYS A 24 -13.06 11.43 -2.86
N ARG A 25 -12.38 10.35 -2.50
CA ARG A 25 -12.93 9.00 -2.45
C ARG A 25 -12.22 8.20 -1.35
N GLU A 26 -12.90 7.18 -0.88
CA GLU A 26 -12.37 6.26 0.12
C GLU A 26 -11.25 5.38 -0.48
N PRO A 27 -10.07 5.30 0.15
CA PRO A 27 -9.02 4.40 -0.29
C PRO A 27 -9.32 2.94 0.09
N VAL A 28 -8.93 2.01 -0.77
CA VAL A 28 -9.01 0.56 -0.49
C VAL A 28 -7.78 0.06 0.26
N ARG A 29 -6.62 0.72 0.09
CA ARG A 29 -5.38 0.45 0.81
C ARG A 29 -4.61 1.75 1.03
N VAL A 30 -3.86 1.79 2.13
CA VAL A 30 -2.94 2.88 2.45
C VAL A 30 -1.61 2.25 2.85
N ALA A 31 -0.53 2.92 2.50
CA ALA A 31 0.82 2.43 2.74
C ALA A 31 1.83 3.56 2.95
N THR A 32 2.81 3.37 3.83
CA THR A 32 4.04 4.20 3.83
C THR A 32 4.94 3.76 2.68
N LEU A 33 5.45 4.69 1.88
CA LEU A 33 6.46 4.40 0.86
C LEU A 33 7.84 4.17 1.49
N ILE A 34 8.51 3.09 1.08
CA ILE A 34 9.86 2.76 1.53
C ILE A 34 10.85 2.93 0.36
N ARG A 35 10.57 2.29 -0.79
CA ARG A 35 11.40 2.34 -2.00
C ARG A 35 10.56 2.80 -3.17
N GLU A 36 10.32 4.11 -3.24
CA GLU A 36 9.45 4.71 -4.24
C GLU A 36 9.85 4.34 -5.67
N GLN A 37 11.13 4.44 -6.03
CA GLN A 37 11.55 4.18 -7.41
C GLN A 37 11.21 2.75 -7.87
N GLN A 38 11.37 1.77 -6.98
CA GLN A 38 10.99 0.39 -7.25
C GLN A 38 9.47 0.25 -7.36
N PHE A 39 8.72 0.88 -6.45
CA PHE A 39 7.26 0.94 -6.52
C PHE A 39 6.77 1.59 -7.83
N LEU A 40 7.35 2.72 -8.26
CA LEU A 40 6.94 3.41 -9.50
C LEU A 40 7.26 2.59 -10.76
N THR A 41 8.22 1.68 -10.70
CA THR A 41 8.56 0.80 -11.83
C THR A 41 7.56 -0.34 -11.95
N GLU A 42 7.32 -1.04 -10.84
CA GLU A 42 6.59 -2.31 -10.85
C GLU A 42 5.11 -2.17 -10.44
N HIS A 43 4.79 -1.10 -9.72
CA HIS A 43 3.51 -0.84 -9.03
C HIS A 43 3.13 -1.92 -8.01
N LEU A 44 4.11 -2.73 -7.60
CA LEU A 44 3.92 -3.84 -6.67
C LEU A 44 4.05 -3.33 -5.24
N MET A 45 3.02 -3.61 -4.44
CA MET A 45 2.95 -3.31 -3.02
C MET A 45 3.51 -4.49 -2.23
N ILE A 46 4.84 -4.59 -2.17
CA ILE A 46 5.56 -5.64 -1.44
C ILE A 46 5.88 -5.11 -0.06
N HIS A 47 5.17 -5.66 0.95
CA HIS A 47 5.32 -5.25 2.34
C HIS A 47 6.77 -5.41 2.81
N ASN A 48 7.28 -4.39 3.52
CA ASN A 48 8.67 -4.29 4.01
C ASN A 48 9.74 -4.25 2.90
N GLN A 49 9.36 -4.04 1.63
CA GLN A 49 10.33 -3.87 0.53
C GLN A 49 10.08 -2.58 -0.24
N THR A 50 8.91 -2.48 -0.89
CA THR A 50 8.53 -1.27 -1.64
C THR A 50 7.68 -0.35 -0.79
N VAL A 51 6.85 -0.92 0.08
CA VAL A 51 5.91 -0.22 0.95
C VAL A 51 5.80 -0.88 2.31
N PHE A 52 5.39 -0.13 3.33
CA PHE A 52 4.79 -0.66 4.55
C PHE A 52 3.27 -0.57 4.38
N LEU A 53 2.54 -1.66 4.61
CA LEU A 53 1.08 -1.70 4.43
C LEU A 53 0.45 -1.29 5.76
N GLU A 54 -0.34 -0.23 5.75
CA GLU A 54 -0.93 0.35 6.96
C GLU A 54 -2.29 -0.30 7.24
N ASP A 55 -2.55 -0.59 8.51
CA ASP A 55 -3.82 -1.15 8.95
C ASP A 55 -4.85 -0.03 9.18
N ARG A 56 -6.08 -0.23 8.68
CA ARG A 56 -7.13 0.79 8.83
C ARG A 56 -7.59 0.97 10.28
N MET A 57 -7.54 -0.06 11.13
CA MET A 57 -8.02 0.14 12.50
C MET A 57 -7.02 0.97 13.32
N HIS A 58 -5.73 0.88 13.01
CA HIS A 58 -4.67 1.39 13.88
C HIS A 58 -3.86 2.53 13.30
N ASP A 59 -3.78 2.67 11.98
CA ASP A 59 -2.80 3.55 11.34
C ASP A 59 -3.46 4.66 10.49
N TRP A 60 -4.68 4.43 10.00
CA TRP A 60 -5.37 5.42 9.18
C TRP A 60 -6.88 5.24 9.16
N ASP A 61 -7.62 6.32 8.97
CA ASP A 61 -9.08 6.25 8.81
C ASP A 61 -9.53 7.18 7.69
N TRP A 62 -10.66 6.84 7.08
CA TRP A 62 -11.36 7.71 6.14
C TRP A 62 -12.84 7.75 6.49
N ASN A 63 -13.37 8.97 6.63
CA ASN A 63 -14.78 9.19 6.89
C ASN A 63 -15.25 10.46 6.15
N ASN A 64 -16.26 10.33 5.29
CA ASN A 64 -16.92 11.43 4.59
C ASN A 64 -15.95 12.42 3.92
N GLY A 65 -14.99 11.89 3.16
CA GLY A 65 -14.00 12.68 2.43
C GLY A 65 -12.81 13.16 3.27
N GLN A 66 -12.76 12.81 4.55
CA GLN A 66 -11.68 13.19 5.46
C GLN A 66 -10.80 11.99 5.77
N PHE A 67 -9.55 12.05 5.31
CA PHE A 67 -8.51 11.09 5.62
C PHE A 67 -7.72 11.53 6.84
N ARG A 68 -7.41 10.58 7.72
CA ARG A 68 -6.55 10.75 8.87
C ARG A 68 -5.46 9.70 8.82
N TYR A 69 -4.24 10.12 9.09
CA TYR A 69 -3.06 9.28 9.07
C TYR A 69 -2.34 9.41 10.40
N TYR A 70 -2.17 8.31 11.12
CA TYR A 70 -1.61 8.27 12.46
C TYR A 70 -0.78 7.00 12.68
N THR A 71 -0.06 6.58 11.64
CA THR A 71 0.89 5.47 11.69
C THR A 71 1.86 5.59 12.86
N ARG A 72 2.36 4.44 13.31
CA ARG A 72 3.46 4.35 14.29
C ARG A 72 4.82 4.15 13.65
N VAL A 73 4.87 4.03 12.32
CA VAL A 73 6.10 3.71 11.58
C VAL A 73 7.02 4.91 11.46
N ALA A 74 6.47 6.11 11.27
CA ALA A 74 7.23 7.35 11.11
C ALA A 74 6.42 8.56 11.55
N GLU A 75 7.12 9.60 12.04
CA GLU A 75 6.47 10.88 12.39
C GLU A 75 6.03 11.66 11.15
N VAL A 76 6.80 11.56 10.06
CA VAL A 76 6.52 12.16 8.75
C VAL A 76 6.87 11.14 7.67
N ALA A 77 5.97 10.92 6.72
CA ALA A 77 6.15 9.92 5.66
C ALA A 77 5.52 10.34 4.33
N ASP A 78 6.04 9.79 3.24
CA ASP A 78 5.32 9.78 1.97
C ASP A 78 4.33 8.62 1.98
N VAL A 79 3.05 8.93 1.78
CA VAL A 79 1.94 7.99 1.96
C VAL A 79 1.31 7.70 0.62
N LEU A 80 1.29 6.42 0.28
CA LEU A 80 0.60 5.88 -0.88
C LEU A 80 -0.87 5.63 -0.52
N ILE A 81 -1.77 6.33 -1.21
CA ILE A 81 -3.22 6.18 -1.12
C ILE A 81 -3.70 5.41 -2.35
N VAL A 82 -4.24 4.21 -2.16
CA VAL A 82 -4.63 3.33 -3.27
C VAL A 82 -6.14 3.19 -3.32
N TYR A 83 -6.70 3.37 -4.51
CA TYR A 83 -8.14 3.30 -4.80
C TYR A 83 -8.53 2.02 -5.52
N LYS A 84 -7.58 1.39 -6.21
CA LYS A 84 -7.81 0.12 -6.91
C LYS A 84 -6.57 -0.76 -6.83
N VAL A 85 -6.79 -2.03 -6.52
CA VAL A 85 -5.74 -3.06 -6.48
C VAL A 85 -6.08 -4.24 -7.36
N GLU A 86 -5.04 -4.90 -7.87
CA GLU A 86 -5.11 -6.23 -8.46
C GLU A 86 -4.38 -7.22 -7.56
N ASN A 87 -4.97 -8.39 -7.33
CA ASN A 87 -4.31 -9.46 -6.59
C ASN A 87 -3.58 -10.39 -7.56
N LEU A 88 -2.26 -10.23 -7.63
CA LEU A 88 -1.39 -11.08 -8.42
C LEU A 88 -1.09 -12.37 -7.65
N LYS A 89 -1.42 -13.50 -8.27
CA LYS A 89 -0.96 -14.80 -7.79
C LYS A 89 0.52 -14.93 -8.16
N PRO A 90 1.41 -15.28 -7.21
CA PRO A 90 2.78 -15.60 -7.56
C PRO A 90 2.78 -16.78 -8.53
N ALA A 91 3.67 -16.76 -9.52
CA ALA A 91 3.88 -17.91 -10.38
C ALA A 91 4.27 -19.11 -9.50
N TYR A 92 3.60 -20.24 -9.70
CA TYR A 92 3.95 -21.46 -9.00
C TYR A 92 5.38 -21.85 -9.35
N ARG A 93 6.24 -22.03 -8.34
CA ARG A 93 7.57 -22.62 -8.54
C ARG A 93 7.51 -24.13 -8.72
N PHE A 94 6.44 -24.75 -8.22
CA PHE A 94 6.20 -26.19 -8.26
C PHE A 94 4.79 -26.47 -8.76
N HIS A 95 4.63 -27.52 -9.54
CA HIS A 95 3.34 -27.98 -10.04
C HIS A 95 2.43 -28.32 -8.86
N PRO A 96 1.24 -27.72 -8.73
CA PRO A 96 0.42 -27.82 -7.52
C PRO A 96 -0.05 -29.25 -7.23
N GLU A 97 -0.19 -30.08 -8.26
CA GLU A 97 -0.64 -31.47 -8.09
C GLU A 97 0.50 -32.48 -7.92
N THR A 98 1.71 -32.18 -8.40
CA THR A 98 2.81 -33.16 -8.46
C THR A 98 4.03 -32.75 -7.65
N GLY A 99 4.08 -31.52 -7.15
CA GLY A 99 5.20 -30.98 -6.38
C GLY A 99 6.50 -30.80 -7.18
N LYS A 100 6.50 -31.07 -8.49
CA LYS A 100 7.69 -30.96 -9.35
C LYS A 100 7.99 -29.51 -9.72
N PRO A 101 9.27 -29.11 -9.88
CA PRO A 101 9.61 -27.76 -10.34
C PRO A 101 8.96 -27.44 -11.69
N LEU A 102 8.38 -26.25 -11.83
CA LEU A 102 7.89 -25.74 -13.11
C LEU A 102 9.07 -25.06 -13.82
N GLY A 103 9.82 -25.82 -14.63
CA GLY A 103 10.93 -25.28 -15.43
C GLY A 103 12.22 -26.09 -15.45
N SER A 104 12.14 -27.44 -15.42
CA SER A 104 13.25 -28.30 -15.84
C SER A 104 13.22 -28.51 -17.35
#